data_AF-A0A0U1MA44-F1
#
_entry.id   AF-A0A0U1MA44-F1
#
_cell.length_a   1.000
_cell.length_b   1.000
_cell.length_c   1.000
_cell.angle_alpha   90.00
_cell.angle_beta   90.00
_cell.angle_gamma   90.00
#
_symmetry.space_group_name_H-M   'P 1'
#
loop_
_entity.id
_entity.type
_entity.pdbx_description
1 polymer ?
#
loop_
_entity_poly.entity_id
_entity_poly.type
_entity_poly.pdbx_seq_one_letter_code
_entity_poly.pdbx_strand_id
1 'polypeptide(L)'
;MTLKHPTTANPGKPLIDRIKDDVESADRECVRTYSCTRVEFQELRHWVEESPCNSVSSYYRLSHTGSVLPGCPNGPEISVENELASVPEADVDGLGPDGHSKKTPDIALYPMGRPLPTIALEVGYSETYQDLVADATLLLEGSNGSIGLVILVKLQPPPPANQYDILQGFVELHIYDQEAKRRIQYQSRMTLYPPPKDREQQRISLSWQTLLREFKDDGTIVPPTAQPPPLMLEDLRALVDNAVQVRRRRSVPTPASMTTSTIL
;
A
#
# COMPACT_ATOMS: atom_id res chain seq x y z
N MET A 1 -3.71 26.21 -13.45
CA MET A 1 -2.68 27.23 -13.17
C MET A 1 -2.41 27.22 -11.67
N THR A 2 -1.32 26.63 -11.22
CA THR A 2 -1.14 26.23 -9.81
C THR A 2 -0.66 27.38 -8.94
N LEU A 3 -1.58 28.07 -8.27
CA LEU A 3 -1.27 29.13 -7.31
C LEU A 3 -0.75 28.55 -6.00
N LYS A 4 0.58 28.44 -5.86
CA LYS A 4 1.24 28.16 -4.59
C LYS A 4 1.16 29.37 -3.64
N HIS A 5 0.02 29.55 -2.98
CA HIS A 5 -0.07 30.44 -1.82
C HIS A 5 0.60 29.77 -0.60
N PRO A 6 1.57 30.40 0.06
CA PRO A 6 2.09 29.91 1.33
C PRO A 6 1.00 30.06 2.41
N THR A 7 0.57 28.94 3.00
CA THR A 7 -0.57 28.91 3.91
C THR A 7 -0.29 29.67 5.20
N THR A 8 -1.16 30.63 5.55
CA THR A 8 -1.14 31.33 6.85
C THR A 8 -1.79 30.53 7.99
N ALA A 9 -1.90 29.21 7.83
CA ALA A 9 -2.55 28.33 8.79
C ALA A 9 -1.80 28.34 10.13
N ASN A 10 -2.53 28.61 11.23
CA ASN A 10 -1.95 28.64 12.57
C ASN A 10 -1.46 27.23 12.96
N PRO A 11 -0.14 27.01 13.18
CA PRO A 11 0.40 25.68 13.46
C PRO A 11 -0.02 25.11 14.83
N GLY A 12 -0.67 25.92 15.69
CA GLY A 12 -1.25 25.47 16.96
C GLY A 12 -2.66 24.87 16.85
N LYS A 13 -3.32 24.87 15.68
CA LYS A 13 -4.60 24.17 15.46
C LYS A 13 -4.37 22.70 15.06
N PRO A 14 -5.23 21.76 15.53
CA PRO A 14 -5.30 20.42 14.97
C PRO A 14 -5.47 20.45 13.45
N LEU A 15 -4.84 19.51 12.73
CA LEU A 15 -4.86 19.50 11.27
C LEU A 15 -6.27 19.38 10.68
N ILE A 16 -7.15 18.58 11.31
CA ILE A 16 -8.54 18.45 10.90
C ILE A 16 -9.29 19.79 10.91
N ASP A 17 -9.02 20.66 11.87
CA ASP A 17 -9.67 21.97 11.96
C ASP A 17 -9.03 22.99 11.00
N ARG A 18 -7.74 22.86 10.69
CA ARG A 18 -7.09 23.61 9.61
C ARG A 18 -7.65 23.26 8.24
N ILE A 19 -7.97 21.98 8.00
CA ILE A 19 -8.60 21.53 6.75
C ILE A 19 -10.05 22.03 6.67
N LYS A 20 -10.80 22.05 7.77
CA LYS A 20 -12.14 22.70 7.82
C LYS A 20 -12.05 24.21 7.54
N ASP A 21 -11.17 24.94 8.24
CA ASP A 21 -10.93 26.38 7.97
C ASP A 21 -10.67 26.64 6.48
N ASP A 22 -9.82 25.81 5.87
CA ASP A 22 -9.37 25.95 4.48
C ASP A 22 -10.41 25.51 3.44
N VAL A 23 -11.37 24.64 3.83
CA VAL A 23 -12.57 24.26 3.05
C VAL A 23 -13.64 25.34 3.15
N GLU A 24 -13.96 25.82 4.36
CA GLU A 24 -14.97 26.85 4.62
C GLU A 24 -14.58 28.21 4.01
N SER A 25 -13.29 28.48 3.85
CA SER A 25 -12.75 29.68 3.20
C SER A 25 -12.46 29.54 1.71
N ALA A 26 -12.77 28.41 1.07
CA ALA A 26 -12.52 28.19 -0.35
C ALA A 26 -13.54 28.95 -1.24
N ASP A 27 -13.11 30.05 -1.84
CA ASP A 27 -13.92 30.84 -2.79
C ASP A 27 -14.10 30.15 -4.17
N ARG A 28 -13.27 29.14 -4.45
CA ARG A 28 -13.18 28.40 -5.71
C ARG A 28 -12.43 27.08 -5.51
N GLU A 29 -12.23 26.35 -6.60
CA GLU A 29 -11.40 25.15 -6.64
C GLU A 29 -9.95 25.43 -6.21
N CYS A 30 -9.49 24.72 -5.19
CA CYS A 30 -8.11 24.78 -4.73
C CYS A 30 -7.59 23.40 -4.32
N VAL A 31 -6.32 23.15 -4.64
CA VAL A 31 -5.59 21.97 -4.16
C VAL A 31 -4.63 22.45 -3.07
N ARG A 32 -4.72 21.87 -1.87
CA ARG A 32 -3.91 22.22 -0.71
C ARG A 32 -3.17 20.98 -0.20
N THR A 33 -1.86 21.12 -0.03
CA THR A 33 -0.98 20.07 0.50
C THR A 33 -0.85 20.23 2.01
N TYR A 34 -0.94 19.14 2.77
CA TYR A 34 -0.83 19.17 4.23
C TYR A 34 0.14 18.10 4.74
N SER A 35 1.13 18.51 5.51
CA SER A 35 1.93 17.58 6.32
C SER A 35 1.19 17.21 7.61
N CYS A 36 1.25 15.93 8.00
CA CYS A 36 0.57 15.39 9.18
C CYS A 36 1.39 14.33 9.91
N THR A 37 1.05 14.07 11.17
CA THR A 37 1.48 12.88 11.93
C THR A 37 0.58 11.68 11.67
N ARG A 38 1.02 10.47 12.06
CA ARG A 38 0.20 9.24 11.94
C ARG A 38 -1.09 9.30 12.77
N VAL A 39 -1.13 10.09 13.83
CA VAL A 39 -2.32 10.28 14.69
C VAL A 39 -3.34 11.19 14.01
N GLU A 40 -2.91 12.39 13.58
CA GLU A 40 -3.76 13.31 12.80
C GLU A 40 -4.29 12.66 11.51
N PHE A 41 -3.52 11.76 10.88
CA PHE A 41 -4.03 10.94 9.77
C PHE A 41 -5.19 10.03 10.21
N GLN A 42 -5.09 9.34 11.35
CA GLN A 42 -6.16 8.43 11.80
C GLN A 42 -7.44 9.21 12.09
N GLU A 43 -7.33 10.38 12.74
CA GLU A 43 -8.43 11.33 12.97
C GLU A 43 -9.04 11.82 11.64
N LEU A 44 -8.21 12.24 10.68
CA LEU A 44 -8.67 12.66 9.35
C LEU A 44 -9.37 11.55 8.58
N ARG A 45 -8.81 10.35 8.55
CA ARG A 45 -9.45 9.20 7.85
C ARG A 45 -10.81 8.90 8.46
N HIS A 46 -10.91 8.86 9.78
CA HIS A 46 -12.18 8.62 10.45
C HIS A 46 -13.23 9.68 10.06
N TRP A 47 -12.84 10.96 10.05
CA TRP A 47 -13.70 12.08 9.64
C TRP A 47 -14.14 12.03 8.18
N VAL A 48 -13.26 11.63 7.24
CA VAL A 48 -13.65 11.50 5.83
C VAL A 48 -14.45 10.21 5.57
N GLU A 49 -14.16 9.11 6.27
CA GLU A 49 -14.98 7.88 6.21
C GLU A 49 -16.40 8.11 6.76
N GLU A 50 -16.56 8.97 7.77
CA GLU A 50 -17.87 9.42 8.28
C GLU A 50 -18.56 10.49 7.40
N SER A 51 -17.88 11.03 6.38
CA SER A 51 -18.44 12.07 5.51
C SER A 51 -19.53 11.51 4.57
N PRO A 52 -20.64 12.23 4.35
CA PRO A 52 -21.60 11.89 3.29
C PRO A 52 -21.02 12.06 1.87
N CYS A 53 -19.87 12.73 1.71
CA CYS A 53 -19.08 12.76 0.47
C CYS A 53 -17.95 11.73 0.52
N ASN A 54 -18.20 10.53 0.00
CA ASN A 54 -17.23 9.43 0.02
C ASN A 54 -16.75 9.05 -1.39
N SER A 55 -15.53 9.48 -1.73
CA SER A 55 -14.71 8.98 -2.85
C SER A 55 -13.29 8.63 -2.39
N VAL A 56 -13.15 8.13 -1.16
CA VAL A 56 -11.85 7.76 -0.55
C VAL A 56 -11.26 6.54 -1.23
N SER A 57 -10.43 6.77 -2.26
CA SER A 57 -9.54 5.79 -2.86
C SER A 57 -8.60 5.21 -1.79
N SER A 58 -8.94 4.03 -1.28
CA SER A 58 -8.42 3.50 -0.02
C SER A 58 -7.16 2.65 -0.22
N TYR A 59 -6.11 3.30 -0.73
CA TYR A 59 -4.81 2.67 -0.99
C TYR A 59 -3.71 3.15 -0.03
N TYR A 60 -2.68 2.31 0.14
CA TYR A 60 -1.77 2.37 1.29
C TYR A 60 -0.84 3.59 1.26
N ARG A 61 -0.62 4.18 2.44
CA ARG A 61 -0.22 5.59 2.59
C ARG A 61 1.28 5.82 2.59
N LEU A 62 1.70 7.02 2.14
CA LEU A 62 2.69 7.91 2.82
C LEU A 62 2.72 9.32 2.20
N SER A 63 2.66 10.36 3.05
CA SER A 63 2.38 11.79 2.73
C SER A 63 1.10 12.04 1.89
N HIS A 64 0.79 13.33 1.59
CA HIS A 64 -0.58 13.80 1.28
C HIS A 64 -0.67 15.06 0.41
N THR A 65 -1.33 14.97 -0.75
CA THR A 65 -2.03 16.09 -1.42
C THR A 65 -3.54 15.94 -1.27
N GLY A 66 -4.29 17.06 -1.17
CA GLY A 66 -5.76 17.05 -1.14
C GLY A 66 -6.40 18.18 -1.95
N SER A 67 -7.48 17.83 -2.66
CA SER A 67 -8.30 18.74 -3.46
C SER A 67 -9.49 19.31 -2.67
N VAL A 68 -10.05 20.42 -3.16
CA VAL A 68 -11.31 21.03 -2.71
C VAL A 68 -12.06 21.51 -3.95
N LEU A 69 -13.11 20.80 -4.35
CA LEU A 69 -13.97 21.16 -5.50
C LEU A 69 -15.16 22.03 -5.06
N PRO A 70 -15.45 23.15 -5.75
CA PRO A 70 -16.58 24.02 -5.43
C PRO A 70 -17.87 23.52 -6.10
N GLY A 71 -19.01 23.71 -5.45
CA GLY A 71 -20.32 23.45 -6.06
C GLY A 71 -20.79 21.98 -6.05
N CYS A 72 -20.03 21.06 -5.45
CA CYS A 72 -20.56 19.76 -5.08
C CYS A 72 -21.58 19.94 -3.94
N PRO A 73 -22.88 19.60 -4.11
CA PRO A 73 -23.95 20.02 -3.19
C PRO A 73 -23.91 19.36 -1.80
N ASN A 74 -22.99 18.42 -1.59
CA ASN A 74 -22.88 17.61 -0.37
C ASN A 74 -21.59 17.86 0.44
N GLY A 75 -20.60 18.60 -0.11
CA GLY A 75 -19.29 18.83 0.53
C GLY A 75 -18.09 18.65 -0.42
N PRO A 76 -16.85 18.94 0.03
CA PRO A 76 -15.65 18.89 -0.79
C PRO A 76 -15.18 17.45 -1.09
N GLU A 77 -14.63 17.23 -2.27
CA GLU A 77 -13.92 15.99 -2.61
C GLU A 77 -12.46 16.05 -2.13
N ILE A 78 -12.22 15.56 -0.91
CA ILE A 78 -10.90 15.48 -0.30
C ILE A 78 -10.17 14.24 -0.83
N SER A 79 -9.40 14.42 -1.91
CA SER A 79 -8.43 13.43 -2.34
C SER A 79 -7.32 13.22 -1.29
N VAL A 80 -6.72 12.04 -1.30
CA VAL A 80 -5.52 11.71 -0.52
C VAL A 80 -4.54 10.98 -1.43
N GLU A 81 -3.52 11.69 -1.89
CA GLU A 81 -2.48 11.15 -2.77
C GLU A 81 -1.24 10.73 -1.97
N ASN A 82 -0.76 9.50 -2.19
CA ASN A 82 0.35 8.89 -1.46
C ASN A 82 1.64 8.85 -2.31
N GLU A 83 2.80 9.08 -1.70
CA GLU A 83 4.15 8.82 -2.25
C GLU A 83 4.34 7.41 -2.82
N LEU A 84 3.57 6.44 -2.34
CA LEU A 84 3.46 5.08 -2.87
C LEU A 84 1.97 4.74 -3.02
N ALA A 85 1.44 4.65 -4.24
CA ALA A 85 0.10 4.14 -4.47
C ALA A 85 0.13 2.60 -4.54
N SER A 86 -0.60 1.91 -3.66
CA SER A 86 -0.77 0.46 -3.75
C SER A 86 -1.87 0.09 -4.75
N VAL A 87 -1.65 -0.96 -5.55
CA VAL A 87 -2.61 -1.47 -6.53
C VAL A 87 -2.70 -3.00 -6.37
N PRO A 88 -3.90 -3.61 -6.23
CA PRO A 88 -4.06 -5.05 -6.10
C PRO A 88 -3.90 -5.76 -7.45
N GLU A 89 -3.51 -7.04 -7.45
CA GLU A 89 -3.29 -7.89 -8.63
C GLU A 89 -4.24 -7.62 -9.82
N ALA A 90 -5.55 -7.55 -9.57
CA ALA A 90 -6.59 -7.38 -10.58
C ALA A 90 -6.55 -6.05 -11.34
N ASP A 91 -5.91 -5.02 -10.77
CA ASP A 91 -5.81 -3.66 -11.31
C ASP A 91 -4.38 -3.35 -11.82
N VAL A 92 -3.44 -4.30 -11.75
CA VAL A 92 -2.04 -4.11 -12.18
C VAL A 92 -1.90 -4.36 -13.69
N ASP A 93 -1.82 -3.28 -14.46
CA ASP A 93 -1.43 -3.30 -15.88
C ASP A 93 0.07 -3.00 -16.06
N GLY A 94 0.69 -3.63 -17.07
CA GLY A 94 2.05 -3.36 -17.56
C GLY A 94 3.20 -3.51 -16.56
N LEU A 95 3.90 -4.65 -16.54
CA LEU A 95 5.06 -4.88 -15.66
C LEU A 95 6.41 -4.72 -16.38
N GLY A 96 6.72 -3.47 -16.72
CA GLY A 96 7.91 -3.06 -17.46
C GLY A 96 7.61 -2.70 -18.92
N PRO A 97 8.49 -1.94 -19.59
CA PRO A 97 8.24 -1.40 -20.93
C PRO A 97 8.00 -2.47 -22.01
N ASP A 98 8.57 -3.66 -21.83
CA ASP A 98 8.48 -4.78 -22.77
C ASP A 98 7.40 -5.82 -22.37
N GLY A 99 6.70 -5.63 -21.24
CA GLY A 99 5.68 -6.56 -20.75
C GLY A 99 6.18 -7.98 -20.44
N HIS A 100 7.47 -8.17 -20.19
CA HIS A 100 8.10 -9.49 -20.13
C HIS A 100 7.94 -10.24 -18.79
N SER A 101 7.46 -9.59 -17.72
CA SER A 101 7.13 -10.31 -16.48
C SER A 101 5.88 -11.17 -16.68
N LYS A 102 6.01 -12.47 -16.44
CA LYS A 102 4.91 -13.46 -16.56
C LYS A 102 4.13 -13.68 -15.27
N LYS A 103 4.41 -12.88 -14.24
CA LYS A 103 3.80 -12.93 -12.90
C LYS A 103 3.28 -11.53 -12.59
N THR A 104 2.00 -11.43 -12.27
CA THR A 104 1.40 -10.24 -11.68
C THR A 104 1.57 -10.30 -10.16
N PRO A 105 1.97 -9.21 -9.47
CA PRO A 105 2.12 -9.23 -8.03
C PRO A 105 0.78 -9.21 -7.30
N ASP A 106 0.66 -9.86 -6.14
CA ASP A 106 -0.54 -9.77 -5.29
C ASP A 106 -0.92 -8.31 -5.00
N ILE A 107 0.10 -7.49 -4.69
CA ILE A 107 0.01 -6.03 -4.56
C ILE A 107 1.26 -5.38 -5.15
N ALA A 108 1.08 -4.44 -6.07
CA ALA A 108 2.11 -3.55 -6.58
C ALA A 108 2.12 -2.22 -5.81
N LEU A 109 3.29 -1.57 -5.64
CA LEU A 109 3.38 -0.19 -5.14
C LEU A 109 4.09 0.71 -6.17
N TYR A 110 3.41 1.79 -6.55
CA TYR A 110 3.83 2.78 -7.54
C TYR A 110 4.30 4.06 -6.86
N PRO A 111 5.59 4.46 -6.97
CA PRO A 111 6.01 5.76 -6.49
C PRO A 111 5.31 6.91 -7.23
N MET A 112 4.98 7.98 -6.51
CA MET A 112 4.35 9.18 -7.08
C MET A 112 5.05 9.66 -8.37
N GLY A 113 4.25 9.87 -9.42
CA GLY A 113 4.72 10.28 -10.74
C GLY A 113 5.32 9.18 -11.62
N ARG A 114 5.41 7.92 -11.17
CA ARG A 114 5.88 6.79 -12.01
C ARG A 114 4.71 6.02 -12.64
N PRO A 115 4.78 5.69 -13.95
CA PRO A 115 3.77 4.88 -14.62
C PRO A 115 3.89 3.38 -14.35
N LEU A 116 4.93 2.94 -13.65
CA LEU A 116 5.27 1.53 -13.39
C LEU A 116 5.58 1.33 -11.90
N PRO A 117 5.26 0.14 -11.33
CA PRO A 117 5.54 -0.14 -9.93
C PRO A 117 7.03 -0.48 -9.75
N THR A 118 7.63 0.06 -8.69
CA THR A 118 9.03 -0.25 -8.32
C THR A 118 9.11 -1.25 -7.18
N ILE A 119 7.98 -1.55 -6.52
CA ILE A 119 7.89 -2.52 -5.41
C ILE A 119 6.73 -3.45 -5.69
N ALA A 120 6.90 -4.72 -5.35
CA ALA A 120 5.83 -5.71 -5.28
C ALA A 120 5.79 -6.38 -3.91
N LEU A 121 4.62 -6.90 -3.55
CA LEU A 121 4.34 -7.71 -2.37
C LEU A 121 3.69 -9.02 -2.85
N GLU A 122 4.16 -10.13 -2.27
CA GLU A 122 3.77 -11.51 -2.57
C GLU A 122 3.45 -12.25 -1.26
N VAL A 123 2.33 -12.97 -1.17
CA VAL A 123 1.75 -13.45 0.10
C VAL A 123 1.35 -14.92 0.03
N GLY A 124 2.35 -15.81 -0.05
CA GLY A 124 2.12 -17.25 -0.17
C GLY A 124 1.62 -17.89 1.12
N TYR A 125 0.34 -18.28 1.13
CA TYR A 125 -0.29 -18.98 2.25
C TYR A 125 -0.05 -20.49 2.15
N SER A 126 -0.45 -21.11 1.04
CA SER A 126 -0.32 -22.54 0.77
C SER A 126 0.92 -22.91 -0.04
N GLU A 127 1.48 -21.99 -0.83
CA GLU A 127 2.67 -22.24 -1.65
C GLU A 127 3.91 -22.58 -0.81
N THR A 128 4.89 -23.26 -1.41
CA THR A 128 6.19 -23.44 -0.76
C THR A 128 6.95 -22.11 -0.74
N TYR A 129 7.97 -22.01 0.11
CA TYR A 129 8.88 -20.87 0.09
C TYR A 129 9.67 -20.80 -1.23
N GLN A 130 9.96 -21.95 -1.84
CA GLN A 130 10.66 -22.04 -3.12
C GLN A 130 9.85 -21.45 -4.27
N ASP A 131 8.52 -21.66 -4.27
CA ASP A 131 7.61 -21.11 -5.28
C ASP A 131 7.57 -19.58 -5.18
N LEU A 132 7.42 -19.03 -3.96
CA LEU A 132 7.50 -17.57 -3.73
C LEU A 132 8.83 -16.97 -4.19
N VAL A 133 9.95 -17.66 -3.97
CA VAL A 133 11.25 -17.21 -4.48
C VAL A 133 11.32 -17.25 -6.00
N ALA A 134 10.67 -18.21 -6.66
CA ALA A 134 10.53 -18.22 -8.11
C ALA A 134 9.70 -17.03 -8.61
N ASP A 135 8.56 -16.73 -7.98
CA ASP A 135 7.71 -15.59 -8.34
C ASP A 135 8.40 -14.25 -8.11
N ALA A 136 9.14 -14.08 -7.00
CA ALA A 136 10.03 -12.92 -6.80
C ALA A 136 11.11 -12.81 -7.90
N THR A 137 11.55 -13.93 -8.49
CA THR A 137 12.47 -13.93 -9.63
C THR A 137 11.77 -13.47 -10.90
N LEU A 138 10.56 -13.96 -11.18
CA LEU A 138 9.76 -13.55 -12.34
C LEU A 138 9.38 -12.06 -12.30
N LEU A 139 9.09 -11.52 -11.12
CA LEU A 139 8.83 -10.10 -10.91
C LEU A 139 10.09 -9.24 -11.13
N LEU A 140 11.20 -9.59 -10.46
CA LEU A 140 12.42 -8.76 -10.47
C LEU A 140 13.22 -8.89 -11.78
N GLU A 141 13.43 -10.10 -12.29
CA GLU A 141 14.19 -10.35 -13.51
C GLU A 141 13.32 -10.21 -14.76
N GLY A 142 12.07 -10.69 -14.72
CA GLY A 142 11.15 -10.63 -15.85
C GLY A 142 10.66 -9.22 -16.18
N SER A 143 10.57 -8.31 -15.20
CA SER A 143 10.35 -6.88 -15.46
C SER A 143 11.63 -6.12 -15.86
N ASN A 144 12.75 -6.82 -16.08
CA ASN A 144 14.08 -6.28 -16.35
C ASN A 144 14.52 -5.24 -15.29
N GLY A 145 14.14 -5.45 -14.03
CA GLY A 145 14.38 -4.53 -12.94
C GLY A 145 13.48 -3.28 -12.89
N SER A 146 12.37 -3.23 -13.63
CA SER A 146 11.36 -2.17 -13.44
C SER A 146 10.80 -2.22 -12.02
N ILE A 147 10.44 -3.42 -11.57
CA ILE A 147 10.30 -3.74 -10.14
C ILE A 147 11.73 -3.87 -9.56
N GLY A 148 12.02 -3.13 -8.49
CA GLY A 148 13.31 -3.14 -7.81
C GLY A 148 13.35 -3.95 -6.54
N LEU A 149 12.21 -4.08 -5.87
CA LEU A 149 12.05 -4.71 -4.57
C LEU A 149 10.83 -5.63 -4.58
N VAL A 150 10.97 -6.86 -4.12
CA VAL A 150 9.87 -7.75 -3.77
C VAL A 150 9.90 -7.99 -2.27
N ILE A 151 8.76 -7.73 -1.62
CA ILE A 151 8.47 -8.07 -0.24
C ILE A 151 7.79 -9.44 -0.24
N LEU A 152 8.52 -10.50 0.07
CA LEU A 152 7.95 -11.83 0.25
C LEU A 152 7.36 -11.96 1.65
N VAL A 153 6.09 -12.31 1.75
CA VAL A 153 5.44 -12.74 2.99
C VAL A 153 5.10 -14.22 2.86
N LYS A 154 5.79 -15.07 3.63
CA LYS A 154 5.44 -16.49 3.74
C LYS A 154 4.64 -16.71 5.02
N LEU A 155 3.42 -17.23 4.88
CA LEU A 155 2.54 -17.58 5.99
C LEU A 155 2.46 -19.10 6.16
N GLN A 156 2.22 -19.56 7.39
CA GLN A 156 2.07 -20.98 7.71
C GLN A 156 0.70 -21.22 8.38
N PRO A 157 -0.24 -21.92 7.73
CA PRO A 157 -1.48 -22.34 8.36
C PRO A 157 -1.23 -23.36 9.47
N PRO A 158 -2.13 -23.47 10.47
CA PRO A 158 -2.16 -24.63 11.35
C PRO A 158 -2.58 -25.89 10.57
N PRO A 159 -2.12 -27.10 10.96
CA PRO A 159 -2.71 -28.34 10.48
C PRO A 159 -4.04 -28.64 11.19
N PRO A 160 -5.11 -29.09 10.50
CA PRO A 160 -5.25 -29.20 9.05
C PRO A 160 -5.51 -27.84 8.36
N ALA A 161 -5.03 -27.71 7.12
CA ALA A 161 -4.98 -26.44 6.36
C ALA A 161 -6.34 -25.91 5.85
N ASN A 162 -7.47 -26.35 6.43
CA ASN A 162 -8.79 -25.76 6.20
C ASN A 162 -9.16 -24.68 7.24
N GLN A 163 -8.30 -24.45 8.25
CA GLN A 163 -8.43 -23.34 9.19
C GLN A 163 -7.66 -22.13 8.66
N TYR A 164 -8.36 -21.01 8.48
CA TYR A 164 -7.82 -19.75 7.96
C TYR A 164 -6.91 -18.98 8.93
N ASP A 165 -6.50 -19.60 10.04
CA ASP A 165 -5.63 -18.96 11.02
C ASP A 165 -4.17 -18.93 10.54
N ILE A 166 -3.36 -18.08 11.15
CA ILE A 166 -1.93 -17.92 10.83
C ILE A 166 -1.16 -18.36 12.07
N LEU A 167 -0.51 -19.53 11.99
CA LEU A 167 0.27 -20.07 13.11
C LEU A 167 1.62 -19.35 13.21
N GLN A 168 2.28 -19.19 12.07
CA GLN A 168 3.59 -18.54 11.92
C GLN A 168 3.65 -17.79 10.60
N GLY A 169 4.59 -16.87 10.47
CA GLY A 169 4.87 -16.21 9.20
C GLY A 169 6.05 -15.25 9.30
N PHE A 170 6.73 -15.04 8.18
CA PHE A 170 7.87 -14.13 8.10
C PHE A 170 7.77 -13.25 6.85
N VAL A 171 8.45 -12.10 6.91
CA VAL A 171 8.72 -11.24 5.76
C VAL A 171 10.20 -11.30 5.40
N GLU A 172 10.50 -11.33 4.10
CA GLU A 172 11.85 -11.40 3.53
C GLU A 172 11.92 -10.45 2.32
N LEU A 173 13.07 -9.79 2.12
CA LEU A 173 13.23 -8.79 1.07
C LEU A 173 14.16 -9.29 -0.03
N HIS A 174 13.71 -9.21 -1.28
CA HIS A 174 14.50 -9.48 -2.47
C HIS A 174 14.63 -8.23 -3.33
N ILE A 175 15.80 -8.00 -3.92
CA ILE A 175 16.00 -6.91 -4.89
C ILE A 175 16.61 -7.45 -6.18
N TYR A 176 16.44 -6.70 -7.26
CA TYR A 176 17.16 -6.93 -8.51
C TYR A 176 18.54 -6.27 -8.42
N ASP A 177 19.60 -7.06 -8.45
CA ASP A 177 20.97 -6.55 -8.58
C ASP A 177 21.21 -6.09 -10.03
N GLN A 178 21.64 -4.83 -10.21
CA GLN A 178 21.86 -4.23 -11.54
C GLN A 178 23.20 -4.63 -12.18
N GLU A 179 24.21 -4.96 -11.38
CA GLU A 179 25.53 -5.38 -11.87
C GLU A 179 25.49 -6.85 -12.27
N ALA A 180 24.93 -7.69 -11.38
CA ALA A 180 24.76 -9.12 -11.60
C ALA A 180 23.49 -9.49 -12.40
N LYS A 181 22.64 -8.49 -12.72
CA LYS A 181 21.39 -8.60 -13.51
C LYS A 181 20.42 -9.69 -13.05
N ARG A 182 20.27 -9.87 -11.73
CA ARG A 182 19.55 -11.01 -11.14
C ARG A 182 18.98 -10.71 -9.76
N ARG A 183 18.05 -11.53 -9.30
CA ARG A 183 17.51 -11.52 -7.94
C ARG A 183 18.61 -11.82 -6.92
N ILE A 184 18.68 -10.99 -5.88
CA ILE A 184 19.40 -11.27 -4.64
C ILE A 184 18.46 -11.12 -3.43
N GLN A 185 18.80 -11.78 -2.33
CA GLN A 185 18.19 -11.48 -1.03
C GLN A 185 18.88 -10.25 -0.44
N TYR A 186 18.09 -9.28 0.03
CA TYR A 186 18.59 -7.98 0.51
C TYR A 186 18.81 -7.96 2.03
N GLN A 187 17.93 -8.60 2.80
CA GLN A 187 17.96 -8.60 4.27
C GLN A 187 17.54 -9.94 4.85
N SER A 188 17.91 -10.16 6.11
CA SER A 188 17.44 -11.28 6.95
C SER A 188 15.92 -11.29 7.10
N ARG A 189 15.35 -12.48 7.35
CA ARG A 189 13.92 -12.64 7.67
C ARG A 189 13.54 -11.89 8.94
N MET A 190 12.35 -11.31 8.95
CA MET A 190 11.71 -10.74 10.13
C MET A 190 10.43 -11.51 10.45
N THR A 191 10.24 -11.88 11.72
CA THR A 191 9.02 -12.55 12.18
C THR A 191 7.82 -11.62 12.04
N LEU A 192 6.85 -12.04 11.24
CA LEU A 192 5.58 -11.35 11.05
C LEU A 192 4.52 -11.94 11.99
N TYR A 193 4.42 -13.28 12.06
CA TYR A 193 3.51 -14.01 12.95
C TYR A 193 4.24 -15.13 13.72
N PRO A 194 3.90 -15.39 15.00
CA PRO A 194 3.03 -14.56 15.84
C PRO A 194 3.67 -13.17 16.06
N PRO A 195 2.87 -12.09 16.19
CA PRO A 195 3.42 -10.75 16.41
C PRO A 195 4.26 -10.71 17.70
N PRO A 196 5.55 -10.32 17.65
CA PRO A 196 6.41 -10.32 18.83
C PRO A 196 6.10 -9.12 19.74
N LYS A 197 6.66 -9.11 20.95
CA LYS A 197 6.36 -8.09 21.97
C LYS A 197 6.77 -6.66 21.55
N ASP A 198 7.75 -6.56 20.67
CA ASP A 198 8.33 -5.36 20.09
C ASP A 198 7.73 -5.00 18.71
N ARG A 199 6.60 -5.61 18.31
CA ARG A 199 5.95 -5.44 17.00
C ARG A 199 5.77 -3.99 16.53
N GLU A 200 5.58 -3.05 17.45
CA GLU A 200 5.40 -1.61 17.17
C GLU A 200 6.69 -0.92 16.71
N GLN A 201 7.86 -1.52 17.01
CA GLN A 201 9.18 -1.06 16.60
C GLN A 201 9.65 -1.75 15.31
N GLN A 202 9.07 -2.91 14.96
CA GLN A 202 9.43 -3.67 13.76
C GLN A 202 9.06 -2.93 12.47
N ARG A 203 10.08 -2.66 11.66
CA ARG A 203 9.95 -1.90 10.42
C ARG A 203 11.01 -2.29 9.39
N ILE A 204 10.64 -2.21 8.13
CA ILE A 204 11.54 -2.28 6.98
C ILE A 204 12.05 -0.86 6.69
N SER A 205 13.36 -0.66 6.86
CA SER A 205 14.04 0.59 6.48
C SER A 205 14.76 0.41 5.14
N LEU A 206 14.54 1.34 4.23
CA LEU A 206 15.01 1.34 2.85
C LEU A 206 15.63 2.72 2.52
N SER A 207 16.36 2.85 1.41
CA SER A 207 16.80 4.14 0.90
C SER A 207 15.90 4.59 -0.27
N TRP A 208 15.92 5.89 -0.59
CA TRP A 208 15.27 6.39 -1.80
C TRP A 208 15.84 5.76 -3.07
N GLN A 209 17.13 5.40 -3.08
CA GLN A 209 17.76 4.65 -4.17
C GLN A 209 17.16 3.23 -4.31
N THR A 210 16.85 2.53 -3.21
CA THR A 210 16.17 1.22 -3.26
C THR A 210 14.74 1.35 -3.77
N LEU A 211 13.99 2.36 -3.30
CA LEU A 211 12.58 2.55 -3.65
C LEU A 211 12.36 3.06 -5.07
N LEU A 212 13.19 4.00 -5.53
CA LEU A 212 12.99 4.70 -6.81
C LEU A 212 13.86 4.12 -7.93
N ARG A 213 14.88 3.32 -7.60
CA ARG A 213 15.89 2.71 -8.51
C ARG A 213 16.66 3.72 -9.34
N GLU A 214 16.00 4.21 -10.37
CA GLU A 214 16.41 5.28 -11.26
C GLU A 214 16.21 6.60 -10.53
N PHE A 215 16.98 6.78 -9.46
CA PHE A 215 17.36 8.10 -8.98
C PHE A 215 18.43 8.63 -9.93
N LYS A 216 18.03 8.98 -11.16
CA LYS A 216 18.90 9.59 -12.15
C LYS A 216 19.20 11.01 -11.70
N ASP A 217 20.46 11.42 -11.77
CA ASP A 217 20.91 12.78 -11.46
C ASP A 217 20.45 13.83 -12.51
N ASP A 218 19.46 13.50 -13.36
CA ASP A 218 18.74 14.46 -14.21
C ASP A 218 17.80 15.39 -13.40
N GLY A 219 17.55 15.06 -12.13
CA GLY A 219 16.79 15.90 -11.19
C GLY A 219 15.28 15.89 -11.42
N THR A 220 14.74 15.02 -12.28
CA THR A 220 13.30 14.93 -12.56
C THR A 220 12.47 14.48 -11.36
N ILE A 221 13.07 13.70 -10.45
CA ILE A 221 12.50 13.34 -9.15
C ILE A 221 13.45 13.81 -8.06
N VAL A 222 12.97 14.66 -7.16
CA VAL A 222 13.66 15.08 -5.92
C VAL A 222 12.97 14.36 -4.76
N PRO A 223 13.69 13.78 -3.78
CA PRO A 223 13.03 13.06 -2.71
C PRO A 223 12.43 14.06 -1.72
N PRO A 224 11.20 13.84 -1.21
CA PRO A 224 10.55 14.78 -0.29
C PRO A 224 11.25 14.88 1.08
N THR A 225 12.11 13.92 1.40
CA THR A 225 12.82 13.77 2.68
C THR A 225 14.22 13.22 2.48
N ALA A 226 15.13 13.39 3.45
CA ALA A 226 16.49 12.84 3.38
C ALA A 226 16.55 11.29 3.39
N GLN A 227 15.55 10.64 4.00
CA GLN A 227 15.35 9.19 3.99
C GLN A 227 13.85 8.91 3.85
N PRO A 228 13.46 7.84 3.14
CA PRO A 228 12.05 7.51 3.02
C PRO A 228 11.46 7.10 4.37
N PRO A 229 10.14 7.31 4.54
CA PRO A 229 9.40 6.69 5.64
C PRO A 229 9.58 5.15 5.65
N PRO A 230 9.74 4.52 6.84
CA PRO A 230 9.89 3.07 6.93
C PRO A 230 8.52 2.36 6.81
N LEU A 231 8.52 1.17 6.21
CA LEU A 231 7.32 0.33 6.12
C LEU A 231 7.16 -0.46 7.43
N MET A 232 6.12 -0.17 8.21
CA MET A 232 5.90 -0.84 9.50
C MET A 232 5.33 -2.25 9.31
N LEU A 233 5.84 -3.25 10.05
CA LEU A 233 5.31 -4.62 9.93
C LEU A 233 3.86 -4.75 10.44
N GLU A 234 3.38 -3.84 11.28
CA GLU A 234 1.98 -3.83 11.73
C GLU A 234 0.99 -3.45 10.61
N ASP A 235 1.37 -2.55 9.71
CA ASP A 235 0.54 -2.20 8.54
C ASP A 235 0.50 -3.38 7.53
N LEU A 236 1.59 -4.17 7.46
CA LEU A 236 1.66 -5.42 6.68
C LEU A 236 0.85 -6.57 7.30
N ARG A 237 0.74 -6.63 8.64
CA ARG A 237 -0.21 -7.54 9.31
C ARG A 237 -1.65 -7.16 9.00
N ALA A 238 -1.99 -5.87 9.08
CA ALA A 238 -3.34 -5.41 8.76
C ALA A 238 -3.77 -5.74 7.30
N LEU A 239 -2.83 -5.67 6.35
CA LEU A 239 -3.00 -6.18 4.99
C LEU A 239 -3.36 -7.68 4.96
N VAL A 240 -2.48 -8.51 5.55
CA VAL A 240 -2.60 -9.98 5.56
C VAL A 240 -3.86 -10.45 6.28
N ASP A 241 -4.13 -9.91 7.47
CA ASP A 241 -5.29 -10.25 8.29
C ASP A 241 -6.59 -9.91 7.55
N ASN A 242 -6.66 -8.75 6.86
CA ASN A 242 -7.82 -8.37 6.05
C ASN A 242 -8.02 -9.34 4.87
N ALA A 243 -6.98 -9.65 4.10
CA ALA A 243 -7.05 -10.60 2.99
C ALA A 243 -7.52 -12.00 3.46
N VAL A 244 -7.03 -12.46 4.61
CA VAL A 244 -7.46 -13.69 5.27
C VAL A 244 -8.94 -13.62 5.71
N GLN A 245 -9.39 -12.52 6.30
CA GLN A 245 -10.79 -12.33 6.70
C GLN A 245 -11.75 -12.27 5.50
N VAL A 246 -11.34 -11.67 4.38
CA VAL A 246 -12.11 -11.68 3.12
C VAL A 246 -12.22 -13.12 2.58
N ARG A 247 -11.13 -13.90 2.59
CA ARG A 247 -11.17 -15.32 2.19
C ARG A 247 -12.06 -16.16 3.13
N ARG A 248 -12.00 -15.95 4.46
CA ARG A 248 -12.94 -16.57 5.43
C ARG A 248 -14.39 -16.31 5.05
N ARG A 249 -14.77 -15.04 4.85
CA ARG A 249 -16.16 -14.64 4.54
C ARG A 249 -16.69 -15.28 3.25
N ARG A 250 -15.83 -15.44 2.22
CA ARG A 250 -16.20 -16.11 0.96
C ARG A 250 -16.32 -17.64 1.07
N SER A 251 -15.69 -18.25 2.07
CA SER A 251 -15.69 -19.71 2.28
C SER A 251 -16.86 -20.25 3.12
N VAL A 252 -17.56 -19.40 3.87
CA VAL A 252 -18.77 -19.79 4.59
C VAL A 252 -19.88 -20.01 3.57
N PRO A 253 -20.48 -21.21 3.46
CA PRO A 253 -21.59 -21.43 2.55
C PRO A 253 -22.76 -20.52 2.95
N THR A 254 -23.25 -19.71 2.01
CA THR A 254 -24.52 -19.01 2.19
C THR A 254 -25.59 -20.06 2.52
N PRO A 255 -26.38 -19.90 3.61
CA PRO A 255 -27.42 -20.86 3.93
C PRO A 255 -28.48 -20.81 2.82
N ALA A 256 -28.43 -21.79 1.92
CA ALA A 256 -29.40 -21.93 0.85
C ALA A 256 -30.80 -22.06 1.47
N SER A 257 -31.78 -21.34 0.92
CA SER A 257 -33.17 -21.44 1.34
C SER A 257 -33.59 -22.91 1.38
N MET A 258 -33.97 -23.39 2.56
CA MET A 258 -34.51 -24.74 2.71
C MET A 258 -35.88 -24.81 2.01
N THR A 259 -35.87 -25.09 0.72
CA THR A 259 -37.06 -25.49 -0.03
C THR A 259 -37.52 -26.83 0.49
N THR A 260 -38.48 -26.80 1.41
CA THR A 260 -39.17 -27.97 1.94
C THR A 260 -39.84 -28.74 0.80
N SER A 261 -39.14 -29.76 0.30
CA SER A 261 -39.74 -30.77 -0.56
C SER A 261 -40.67 -31.63 0.30
N THR A 262 -41.92 -31.20 0.40
CA THR A 262 -43.01 -32.02 0.93
C THR A 262 -43.10 -33.30 0.09
N ILE A 263 -42.77 -34.43 0.70
CA ILE A 263 -43.01 -35.74 0.10
C ILE A 263 -44.51 -36.03 0.21
N LEU A 264 -45.11 -36.43 -0.92
CA LEU A 264 -46.45 -37.01 -1.03
C LEU A 264 -46.32 -38.51 -1.28
#